data_AF-A0A7V2IQ29-F1
#
_entry.id   AF-A0A7V2IQ29-F1
#
_cell.length_a   1.000
_cell.length_b   1.000
_cell.length_c   1.000
_cell.angle_alpha   90.00
_cell.angle_beta   90.00
_cell.angle_gamma   90.00
#
_symmetry.space_group_name_H-M   'P 1'
#
loop_
_entity.id
_entity.type
_entity.pdbx_description
1 polymer ?
#
loop_
_entity_poly.entity_id
_entity_poly.type
_entity_poly.pdbx_seq_one_letter_code
_entity_poly.pdbx_strand_id
1 'polypeptide(L)'
;MPCTGPLGRAGRTPSGRRHCRAPAVRKQGKEHARARPADGGQIMKSLLYIQASPRRDRSRSITVADRFVQACRDRQKGLEVIRLNLFEADLPVFDGAALEAKYAILHGQDVRPEHKAAWAEVEAVIEAFRRADAYVFAVPMWNFGLPYRLKHYFDVLIQPGYTFTFDPDAGYSGLVTGKPAMVVYARGGAYPADTPMAAYDL
;
A
#
# COMPACT_ATOMS: atom_id res chain seq x y z
N MET A 1 1.92 -7.65 -89.47
CA MET A 1 1.48 -8.87 -90.18
C MET A 1 1.33 -9.97 -89.14
N PRO A 2 0.21 -10.72 -89.16
CA PRO A 2 -0.89 -10.55 -88.21
C PRO A 2 -1.25 -11.86 -87.48
N CYS A 3 -2.07 -11.83 -86.42
CA CYS A 3 -3.47 -12.32 -86.38
C CYS A 3 -3.71 -12.67 -84.89
N THR A 4 -4.84 -12.50 -84.19
CA THR A 4 -6.27 -12.37 -84.54
C THR A 4 -7.01 -12.18 -83.19
N GLY A 5 -8.05 -11.33 -83.13
CA GLY A 5 -9.09 -11.44 -82.09
C GLY A 5 -10.19 -12.44 -82.52
N PRO A 6 -11.44 -12.40 -82.02
CA PRO A 6 -11.93 -11.83 -80.75
C PRO A 6 -13.06 -12.68 -80.07
N LEU A 7 -13.72 -12.10 -79.06
CA LEU A 7 -15.12 -12.29 -78.57
C LEU A 7 -15.48 -13.48 -77.66
N GLY A 8 -16.10 -13.14 -76.51
CA GLY A 8 -17.25 -13.92 -76.01
C GLY A 8 -17.56 -13.84 -74.51
N ARG A 9 -18.52 -12.96 -74.14
CA ARG A 9 -19.61 -13.13 -73.12
C ARG A 9 -19.23 -13.43 -71.65
N ALA A 10 -19.96 -13.09 -70.59
CA ALA A 10 -21.22 -12.38 -70.34
C ALA A 10 -21.30 -12.10 -68.82
N GLY A 11 -22.18 -11.18 -68.41
CA GLY A 11 -22.87 -11.27 -67.11
C GLY A 11 -22.20 -10.61 -65.90
N ARG A 12 -22.49 -9.32 -65.68
CA ARG A 12 -22.46 -8.73 -64.34
C ARG A 12 -23.81 -8.97 -63.67
N THR A 13 -23.80 -9.65 -62.53
CA THR A 13 -24.85 -9.59 -61.50
C THR A 13 -24.20 -9.14 -60.19
N PRO A 14 -24.67 -8.07 -59.52
CA PRO A 14 -24.21 -7.73 -58.18
C PRO A 14 -25.10 -8.46 -57.16
N SER A 15 -24.55 -9.49 -56.54
CA SER A 15 -25.14 -10.10 -55.33
C SER A 15 -24.81 -9.22 -54.13
N GLY A 16 -25.85 -8.57 -53.60
CA GLY A 16 -25.77 -7.74 -52.41
C GLY A 16 -25.46 -8.57 -51.16
N ARG A 17 -24.44 -8.14 -50.39
CA ARG A 17 -24.30 -8.50 -48.99
C ARG A 17 -24.56 -7.26 -48.13
N ARG A 18 -25.79 -7.21 -47.60
CA ARG A 18 -26.20 -6.32 -46.51
C ARG A 18 -25.29 -6.61 -45.31
N HIS A 19 -24.42 -5.65 -44.96
CA HIS A 19 -23.76 -5.68 -43.65
C HIS A 19 -24.74 -5.08 -42.64
N CYS A 20 -25.33 -5.94 -41.82
CA CYS A 20 -26.08 -5.56 -40.64
C CYS A 20 -25.16 -4.77 -39.70
N ARG A 21 -25.47 -3.49 -39.48
CA ARG A 21 -24.90 -2.71 -38.38
C ARG A 21 -25.42 -3.27 -37.06
N ALA A 22 -24.51 -3.72 -36.20
CA ALA A 22 -24.81 -4.00 -34.80
C ALA A 22 -25.12 -2.68 -34.06
N PRO A 23 -26.08 -2.66 -33.11
CA PRO A 23 -26.43 -1.44 -32.39
C PRO A 23 -25.37 -1.11 -31.33
N ALA A 24 -25.05 0.18 -31.19
CA ALA A 24 -24.17 0.68 -30.16
C ALA A 24 -24.82 0.54 -28.77
N VAL A 25 -24.25 -0.33 -27.93
CA VAL A 25 -24.66 -0.48 -26.53
C VAL A 25 -24.08 0.68 -25.73
N ARG A 26 -24.94 1.64 -25.38
CA ARG A 26 -24.64 2.74 -24.47
C ARG A 26 -24.52 2.16 -23.04
N LYS A 27 -23.29 1.92 -22.58
CA LYS A 27 -23.05 1.56 -21.17
C LYS A 27 -23.27 2.82 -20.31
N GLN A 28 -24.42 2.90 -19.66
CA GLN A 28 -24.63 3.82 -18.55
C GLN A 28 -23.72 3.37 -17.41
N GLY A 29 -22.64 4.11 -17.16
CA GLY A 29 -21.85 3.96 -15.94
C GLY A 29 -22.72 4.34 -14.76
N LYS A 30 -23.07 3.38 -13.91
CA LYS A 30 -23.59 3.69 -12.58
C LYS A 30 -22.44 4.32 -11.80
N GLU A 31 -22.55 5.62 -11.58
CA GLU A 31 -21.72 6.34 -10.63
C GLU A 31 -22.00 5.74 -9.25
N HIS A 32 -21.10 4.89 -8.76
CA HIS A 32 -21.11 4.45 -7.37
C HIS A 32 -20.71 5.65 -6.52
N ALA A 33 -21.70 6.46 -6.15
CA ALA A 33 -21.57 7.44 -5.09
C ALA A 33 -20.98 6.72 -3.87
N ARG A 34 -19.71 7.03 -3.54
CA ARG A 34 -19.12 6.59 -2.28
C ARG A 34 -19.98 7.17 -1.18
N ALA A 35 -20.71 6.31 -0.47
CA ALA A 35 -21.39 6.69 0.75
C ALA A 35 -20.36 7.33 1.67
N ARG A 36 -20.59 8.59 2.04
CA ARG A 36 -19.84 9.27 3.10
C ARG A 36 -20.04 8.43 4.36
N PRO A 37 -18.98 7.91 5.00
CA PRO A 37 -19.15 7.16 6.24
C PRO A 37 -19.90 8.06 7.22
N ALA A 38 -20.91 7.46 7.88
CA ALA A 38 -21.77 8.15 8.82
C ALA A 38 -20.93 8.94 9.83
N ASP A 39 -21.36 10.17 10.07
CA ASP A 39 -20.80 11.13 11.02
C ASP A 39 -21.01 10.64 12.47
N GLY A 40 -20.32 9.57 12.82
CA GLY A 40 -20.12 9.06 14.16
C GLY A 40 -18.64 8.93 14.42
N GLY A 41 -17.87 9.97 14.04
CA GLY A 41 -16.41 9.99 14.05
C GLY A 41 -15.87 9.46 15.38
N GLN A 42 -15.34 8.25 15.34
CA GLN A 42 -14.69 7.64 16.48
C GLN A 42 -13.58 8.59 16.93
N ILE A 43 -13.64 9.04 18.19
CA ILE A 43 -12.64 9.94 18.75
C ILE A 43 -11.31 9.18 18.76
N MET A 44 -10.39 9.57 17.86
CA MET A 44 -9.06 8.99 17.71
C MET A 44 -8.22 9.36 18.93
N LYS A 45 -8.07 8.47 19.92
CA LYS A 45 -7.37 8.83 21.17
C LYS A 45 -5.86 8.89 20.97
N SER A 46 -5.34 8.05 20.08
CA SER A 46 -3.91 7.91 19.83
C SER A 46 -3.57 7.92 18.33
N LEU A 47 -2.50 8.63 17.99
CA LEU A 47 -1.93 8.70 16.64
C LEU A 47 -0.46 8.29 16.71
N LEU A 48 -0.09 7.24 15.98
CA LEU A 48 1.30 6.81 15.84
C LEU A 48 1.93 7.51 14.64
N TYR A 49 2.88 8.39 14.92
CA TYR A 49 3.60 9.17 13.93
C TYR A 49 4.99 8.58 13.67
N ILE A 50 5.15 7.95 12.51
CA ILE A 50 6.32 7.17 12.11
C ILE A 50 7.20 8.00 11.16
N GLN A 51 8.40 8.31 11.61
CA GLN A 51 9.38 9.07 10.84
C GLN A 51 10.45 8.14 10.27
N ALA A 52 10.51 8.06 8.94
CA ALA A 52 11.42 7.19 8.21
C ALA A 52 12.59 7.96 7.56
N SER A 53 12.96 9.14 8.07
CA SER A 53 14.05 9.95 7.52
C SER A 53 15.05 10.34 8.61
N PRO A 54 16.36 10.10 8.43
CA PRO A 54 17.38 10.56 9.36
C PRO A 54 17.63 12.07 9.25
N ARG A 55 17.05 12.74 8.25
CA ARG A 55 17.33 14.16 7.95
C ARG A 55 16.64 15.13 8.92
N ARG A 56 15.78 14.65 9.83
CA ARG A 56 15.07 15.45 10.85
C ARG A 56 14.43 16.69 10.21
N ASP A 57 14.73 17.88 10.72
CA ASP A 57 14.18 19.18 10.28
C ASP A 57 14.48 19.50 8.80
N ARG A 58 15.49 18.86 8.20
CA ARG A 58 15.81 19.01 6.77
C ARG A 58 15.01 18.06 5.87
N SER A 59 14.12 17.24 6.43
CA SER A 59 13.32 16.25 5.70
C SER A 59 11.98 16.83 5.26
N ARG A 60 11.73 16.86 3.95
CA ARG A 60 10.47 17.39 3.39
C ARG A 60 9.25 16.56 3.78
N SER A 61 9.38 15.23 3.83
CA SER A 61 8.29 14.37 4.29
C SER A 61 7.95 14.59 5.76
N ILE A 62 8.94 14.84 6.62
CA ILE A 62 8.72 15.14 8.04
C ILE A 62 8.04 16.50 8.17
N THR A 63 8.55 17.54 7.51
CA THR A 63 7.95 18.89 7.57
C THR A 63 6.47 18.89 7.21
N VAL A 64 6.07 18.18 6.15
CA VAL A 64 4.65 18.10 5.75
C VAL A 64 3.83 17.27 6.74
N ALA A 65 4.35 16.14 7.20
CA ALA A 65 3.68 15.31 8.19
C ALA A 65 3.51 16.03 9.55
N ASP A 66 4.49 16.81 10.00
CA ASP A 66 4.41 17.60 11.23
C ASP A 66 3.25 18.60 11.16
N ARG A 67 3.04 19.25 10.01
CA ARG A 67 1.91 20.17 9.82
C ARG A 67 0.57 19.43 9.90
N PHE A 68 0.48 18.24 9.33
CA PHE A 68 -0.72 17.41 9.43
C PHE A 68 -0.99 16.97 10.87
N VAL A 69 0.04 16.44 11.56
CA VAL A 69 -0.06 16.02 12.96
C VAL A 69 -0.45 17.18 13.87
N GLN A 70 0.11 18.37 13.65
CA GLN A 70 -0.27 19.56 14.40
C GLN A 70 -1.74 19.94 14.16
N ALA A 71 -2.21 19.91 12.91
CA ALA A 71 -3.61 20.16 12.60
C ALA A 71 -4.56 19.14 13.25
N CYS A 72 -4.14 17.86 13.38
CA CYS A 72 -4.90 16.86 14.13
C CYS A 72 -5.00 17.21 15.62
N ARG A 73 -3.88 17.61 16.25
CA ARG A 73 -3.85 18.04 17.67
C ARG A 73 -4.71 19.28 17.91
N ASP A 74 -4.66 20.26 17.02
CA ASP A 74 -5.43 21.50 17.14
C ASP A 74 -6.94 21.25 17.05
N ARG A 75 -7.35 20.27 16.22
CA ARG A 75 -8.77 19.90 16.05
C ARG A 75 -9.30 19.00 17.16
N GLN A 76 -8.43 18.19 17.77
CA GLN A 76 -8.83 17.23 18.78
C GLN A 76 -8.00 17.38 20.05
N LYS A 77 -8.58 18.06 21.05
CA LYS A 77 -7.99 18.15 22.38
C LYS A 77 -7.84 16.75 23.00
N GLY A 78 -6.70 16.50 23.62
CA GLY A 78 -6.40 15.22 24.26
C GLY A 78 -5.95 14.11 23.31
N LEU A 79 -5.70 14.40 22.02
CA LEU A 79 -5.05 13.46 21.12
C LEU A 79 -3.63 13.17 21.59
N GLU A 80 -3.37 11.92 21.97
CA GLU A 80 -2.03 11.42 22.23
C GLU A 80 -1.31 11.18 20.90
N VAL A 81 -0.14 11.79 20.71
CA VAL A 81 0.69 11.54 19.53
C VAL A 81 1.97 10.85 19.96
N ILE A 82 2.12 9.61 19.52
CA ILE A 82 3.27 8.76 19.82
C ILE A 82 4.23 8.90 18.64
N ARG A 83 5.38 9.54 18.86
CA ARG A 83 6.40 9.70 17.81
C ARG A 83 7.35 8.51 17.80
N LEU A 84 7.44 7.82 16.67
CA LEU A 84 8.42 6.76 16.41
C LEU A 84 9.40 7.21 15.33
N ASN A 85 10.60 7.62 15.72
CA ASN A 85 11.67 7.88 14.77
C ASN A 85 12.44 6.59 14.50
N LEU A 86 12.30 6.04 13.30
CA LEU A 86 12.89 4.76 12.95
C LEU A 86 14.43 4.80 12.92
N PHE A 87 15.07 5.96 12.83
CA PHE A 87 16.54 6.06 12.88
C PHE A 87 17.08 6.24 14.31
N GLU A 88 16.21 6.41 15.30
CA GLU A 88 16.57 6.48 16.72
C GLU A 88 16.02 5.30 17.53
N ALA A 89 14.98 4.64 17.04
CA ALA A 89 14.36 3.50 17.70
C ALA A 89 15.33 2.32 17.79
N ASP A 90 15.28 1.59 18.90
CA ASP A 90 15.89 0.27 18.98
C ASP A 90 14.91 -0.73 18.37
N LEU A 91 15.11 -1.05 17.08
CA LEU A 91 14.25 -2.00 16.38
C LEU A 91 14.82 -3.40 16.57
N PRO A 92 14.00 -4.40 16.91
CA PRO A 92 14.45 -5.78 17.14
C PRO A 92 15.25 -6.29 15.94
N VAL A 93 16.38 -6.92 16.19
CA VAL A 93 17.11 -7.61 15.13
C VAL A 93 16.26 -8.80 14.67
N PHE A 94 15.91 -8.84 13.39
CA PHE A 94 15.12 -9.93 12.82
C PHE A 94 16.05 -10.95 12.17
N ASP A 95 16.69 -11.79 12.99
CA ASP A 95 17.66 -12.79 12.56
C ASP A 95 17.19 -14.23 12.82
N GLY A 96 18.13 -15.18 12.93
CA GLY A 96 17.84 -16.61 13.10
C GLY A 96 16.89 -16.91 14.25
N ALA A 97 17.03 -16.28 15.43
CA ALA A 97 16.16 -16.59 16.57
C ALA A 97 14.71 -16.15 16.31
N ALA A 98 14.51 -14.93 15.79
CA ALA A 98 13.20 -14.41 15.43
C ALA A 98 12.58 -15.20 14.26
N LEU A 99 13.40 -15.63 13.29
CA LEU A 99 12.96 -16.43 12.15
C LEU A 99 12.51 -17.83 12.58
N GLU A 100 13.26 -18.51 13.44
CA GLU A 100 12.89 -19.81 13.99
C GLU A 100 11.58 -19.72 14.81
N ALA A 101 11.43 -18.67 15.62
CA ALA A 101 10.17 -18.41 16.33
C ALA A 101 9.00 -18.22 15.36
N LYS A 102 9.19 -17.43 14.30
CA LYS A 102 8.18 -17.22 13.24
C LYS A 102 7.75 -18.53 12.60
N TYR A 103 8.70 -19.41 12.25
CA TYR A 103 8.37 -20.70 11.65
C TYR A 103 7.61 -21.62 12.60
N ALA A 104 8.01 -21.68 13.87
CA ALA A 104 7.26 -22.44 14.87
C ALA A 104 5.79 -21.99 14.91
N ILE A 105 5.54 -20.68 14.98
CA ILE A 105 4.18 -20.11 15.00
C ILE A 105 3.41 -20.44 13.71
N LEU A 106 4.04 -20.29 12.54
CA LEU A 106 3.42 -20.61 11.25
C LEU A 106 2.99 -22.08 11.16
N HIS A 107 3.73 -22.98 11.83
CA HIS A 107 3.43 -24.40 11.90
C HIS A 107 2.56 -24.81 13.10
N GLY A 108 2.05 -23.85 13.88
CA GLY A 108 1.23 -24.12 15.05
C GLY A 108 1.99 -24.81 16.20
N GLN A 109 3.31 -24.60 16.26
CA GLN A 109 4.21 -25.14 17.27
C GLN A 109 4.56 -24.07 18.31
N ASP A 110 4.94 -24.53 19.51
CA ASP A 110 5.43 -23.64 20.55
C ASP A 110 6.81 -23.06 20.19
N VAL A 111 7.00 -21.77 20.48
CA VAL A 111 8.31 -21.13 20.37
C VAL A 111 9.26 -21.71 21.42
N ARG A 112 10.41 -22.21 20.96
CA ARG A 112 11.43 -22.80 21.82
C ARG A 112 11.96 -21.78 22.84
N PRO A 113 12.29 -22.17 24.09
CA PRO A 113 12.68 -21.25 25.15
C PRO A 113 13.78 -20.25 24.77
N GLU A 114 14.77 -20.67 24.00
CA GLU A 114 15.89 -19.85 23.56
C GLU A 114 15.49 -18.73 22.58
N HIS A 115 14.36 -18.86 21.89
CA HIS A 115 13.86 -17.89 20.90
C HIS A 115 12.79 -16.96 21.46
N LYS A 116 12.27 -17.23 22.66
CA LYS A 116 11.15 -16.47 23.25
C LYS A 116 11.49 -15.00 23.47
N ALA A 117 12.73 -14.70 23.88
CA ALA A 117 13.15 -13.32 24.10
C ALA A 117 13.14 -12.51 22.80
N ALA A 118 13.72 -13.04 21.72
CA ALA A 118 13.71 -12.40 20.42
C ALA A 118 12.28 -12.20 19.88
N TRP A 119 11.40 -13.19 20.07
CA TRP A 119 10.01 -13.06 19.65
C TRP A 119 9.23 -12.03 20.48
N ALA A 120 9.46 -11.96 21.80
CA ALA A 120 8.80 -10.97 22.66
C ALA A 120 9.11 -9.52 22.23
N GLU A 121 10.32 -9.25 21.73
CA GLU A 121 10.66 -7.95 21.15
C GLU A 121 9.85 -7.64 19.88
N VAL A 122 9.64 -8.64 19.02
CA VAL A 122 8.76 -8.51 17.83
C VAL A 122 7.32 -8.23 18.25
N GLU A 123 6.79 -8.97 19.22
CA GLU A 123 5.44 -8.76 19.76
C GLU A 123 5.28 -7.37 20.35
N ALA A 124 6.28 -6.85 21.07
CA ALA A 124 6.24 -5.51 21.63
C ALA A 124 6.06 -4.43 20.55
N VAL A 125 6.75 -4.57 19.41
CA VAL A 125 6.61 -3.65 18.26
C VAL A 125 5.20 -3.75 17.64
N ILE A 126 4.69 -4.96 17.48
CA ILE A 126 3.35 -5.23 16.94
C ILE A 126 2.28 -4.62 17.84
N GLU A 127 2.35 -4.84 19.15
CA GLU A 127 1.37 -4.33 20.10
C GLU A 127 1.40 -2.80 20.17
N ALA A 128 2.58 -2.19 20.13
CA ALA A 128 2.70 -0.73 20.02
C ALA A 128 1.99 -0.20 18.75
N PHE A 129 2.12 -0.90 17.61
CA PHE A 129 1.42 -0.54 16.38
C PHE A 129 -0.10 -0.74 16.49
N ARG A 130 -0.57 -1.86 17.04
CA ARG A 130 -2.00 -2.19 17.16
C ARG A 130 -2.76 -1.27 18.11
N ARG A 131 -2.09 -0.76 19.15
CA ARG A 131 -2.69 0.16 20.13
C ARG A 131 -3.04 1.54 19.55
N ALA A 132 -2.37 1.98 18.49
CA ALA A 132 -2.63 3.28 17.88
C ALA A 132 -3.97 3.29 17.13
N ASP A 133 -4.76 4.36 17.24
CA ASP A 133 -6.04 4.48 16.51
C ASP A 133 -5.85 4.94 15.06
N ALA A 134 -4.76 5.64 14.78
CA ALA A 134 -4.40 6.08 13.44
C ALA A 134 -2.88 6.14 13.24
N TYR A 135 -2.47 6.19 11.98
CA TYR A 135 -1.07 6.20 11.57
C TYR A 135 -0.74 7.39 10.69
N VAL A 136 0.43 8.00 10.91
CA VAL A 136 1.03 8.97 9.98
C VAL A 136 2.44 8.51 9.66
N PHE A 137 2.76 8.37 8.38
CA PHE A 137 4.08 7.97 7.91
C PHE A 137 4.74 9.15 7.17
N ALA A 138 5.95 9.52 7.58
CA ALA A 138 6.80 10.47 6.86
C ALA A 138 7.94 9.72 6.16
N VAL A 139 7.81 9.53 4.83
CA VAL A 139 8.64 8.61 4.06
C VAL A 139 9.35 9.33 2.92
N PRO A 140 10.69 9.42 2.92
CA PRO A 140 11.44 9.84 1.74
C PRO A 140 11.60 8.68 0.74
N MET A 141 11.67 8.98 -0.55
CA MET A 141 12.12 8.04 -1.58
C MET A 141 13.64 7.90 -1.53
N TRP A 142 14.14 6.68 -1.33
CA TRP A 142 15.55 6.32 -1.47
C TRP A 142 15.71 5.23 -2.51
N ASN A 143 16.52 5.46 -3.54
CA ASN A 143 16.76 4.50 -4.63
C ASN A 143 15.47 3.89 -5.18
N PHE A 144 14.47 4.74 -5.44
CA PHE A 144 13.17 4.36 -5.96
C PHE A 144 12.31 3.46 -5.04
N GLY A 145 12.66 3.39 -3.75
CA GLY A 145 11.95 2.61 -2.75
C GLY A 145 11.92 3.26 -1.38
N LEU A 146 11.71 2.41 -0.37
CA LEU A 146 11.65 2.80 1.05
C LEU A 146 13.04 2.84 1.68
N PRO A 147 13.27 3.70 2.69
CA PRO A 147 14.47 3.65 3.51
C PRO A 147 14.59 2.31 4.25
N TYR A 148 15.81 1.79 4.40
CA TYR A 148 16.04 0.45 4.97
C TYR A 148 15.45 0.28 6.37
N ARG A 149 15.48 1.32 7.22
CA ARG A 149 14.88 1.28 8.57
C ARG A 149 13.36 1.12 8.54
N LEU A 150 12.69 1.66 7.53
CA LEU A 150 11.25 1.44 7.33
C LEU A 150 10.96 0.02 6.83
N LYS A 151 11.80 -0.50 5.93
CA LYS A 151 11.69 -1.90 5.51
C LYS A 151 11.91 -2.85 6.70
N HIS A 152 12.93 -2.61 7.52
CA HIS A 152 13.19 -3.36 8.76
C HIS A 152 12.00 -3.30 9.73
N TYR A 153 11.42 -2.11 9.94
CA TYR A 153 10.21 -1.97 10.75
C TYR A 153 9.05 -2.83 10.21
N PHE A 154 8.83 -2.84 8.90
CA PHE A 154 7.80 -3.70 8.29
C PHE A 154 8.13 -5.19 8.37
N ASP A 155 9.39 -5.58 8.26
CA ASP A 155 9.81 -6.98 8.41
C ASP A 155 9.57 -7.50 9.83
N VAL A 156 9.69 -6.64 10.84
CA VAL A 156 9.32 -6.95 12.23
C VAL A 156 7.81 -6.93 12.40
N LEU A 157 7.11 -5.93 11.85
CA LEU A 157 5.68 -5.73 12.06
C LEU A 157 4.79 -6.79 11.38
N ILE A 158 5.14 -7.21 10.17
CA ILE A 158 4.27 -8.02 9.32
C ILE A 158 4.45 -9.51 9.67
N GLN A 159 3.67 -10.00 10.63
CA GLN A 159 3.72 -11.38 11.11
C GLN A 159 2.36 -12.12 11.01
N PRO A 160 2.39 -13.43 10.67
CA PRO A 160 1.19 -14.25 10.56
C PRO A 160 0.52 -14.43 11.92
N GLY A 161 -0.81 -14.33 11.97
CA GLY A 161 -1.60 -14.41 13.20
C GLY A 161 -1.63 -13.11 14.02
N TYR A 162 -0.76 -12.14 13.71
CA TYR A 162 -0.68 -10.86 14.41
C TYR A 162 -1.27 -9.71 13.58
N THR A 163 -0.71 -9.47 12.39
CA THR A 163 -1.12 -8.35 11.52
C THR A 163 -1.79 -8.81 10.24
N PHE A 164 -1.61 -10.08 9.87
CA PHE A 164 -2.31 -10.71 8.76
C PHE A 164 -2.59 -12.19 9.04
N THR A 165 -3.52 -12.77 8.31
CA THR A 165 -3.77 -14.20 8.24
C THR A 165 -3.81 -14.67 6.78
N PHE A 166 -3.68 -15.98 6.56
CA PHE A 166 -3.80 -16.61 5.25
C PHE A 166 -4.83 -17.73 5.33
N ASP A 167 -5.75 -17.73 4.38
CA ASP A 167 -6.69 -18.81 4.13
C ASP A 167 -6.44 -19.41 2.74
N PRO A 168 -6.45 -20.74 2.55
CA PRO A 168 -6.20 -21.36 1.25
C PRO A 168 -7.17 -20.93 0.14
N ASP A 169 -8.43 -20.63 0.48
CA ASP A 169 -9.48 -20.30 -0.49
C ASP A 169 -9.60 -18.78 -0.68
N ALA A 170 -9.51 -18.01 0.41
CA ALA A 170 -9.69 -16.55 0.41
C ALA A 170 -8.37 -15.75 0.31
N GLY A 171 -7.22 -16.39 0.49
CA GLY A 171 -5.90 -15.77 0.44
C GLY A 171 -5.56 -14.95 1.67
N TYR A 172 -4.73 -13.91 1.50
CA TYR A 172 -4.26 -13.07 2.60
C TYR A 172 -5.31 -12.04 3.05
N SER A 173 -5.48 -11.91 4.35
CA SER A 173 -6.34 -10.90 4.98
C SER A 173 -5.61 -10.15 6.10
N GLY A 174 -5.81 -8.83 6.19
CA GLY A 174 -5.25 -8.01 7.27
C GLY A 174 -6.04 -8.14 8.57
N LEU A 175 -5.34 -8.18 9.71
CA LEU A 175 -5.93 -8.25 11.05
C LEU A 175 -5.99 -6.89 11.77
N VAL A 176 -5.25 -5.90 11.27
CA VAL A 176 -5.28 -4.52 11.77
C VAL A 176 -6.18 -3.69 10.85
N THR A 177 -7.46 -3.61 11.19
CA THR A 177 -8.50 -2.97 10.36
C THR A 177 -9.15 -1.78 11.07
N GLY A 178 -9.88 -0.95 10.32
CA GLY A 178 -10.63 0.19 10.88
C GLY A 178 -9.78 1.37 11.35
N LYS A 179 -8.47 1.36 11.13
CA LYS A 179 -7.53 2.40 11.56
C LYS A 179 -7.06 3.23 10.36
N PRO A 180 -7.38 4.54 10.28
CA PRO A 180 -6.94 5.37 9.16
C PRO A 180 -5.42 5.59 9.16
N ALA A 181 -4.84 5.65 7.97
CA ALA A 181 -3.43 5.95 7.77
C ALA A 181 -3.25 7.09 6.78
N MET A 182 -2.32 8.01 7.06
CA MET A 182 -1.84 9.01 6.11
C MET A 182 -0.36 8.75 5.82
N VAL A 183 -0.01 8.71 4.54
CA VAL A 183 1.38 8.58 4.09
C VAL A 183 1.79 9.88 3.42
N VAL A 184 2.82 10.52 3.96
CA VAL A 184 3.49 11.66 3.37
C VAL A 184 4.76 11.16 2.70
N TYR A 185 4.67 10.98 1.38
CA TYR A 185 5.79 10.54 0.56
C TYR A 185 6.50 11.74 -0.08
N ALA A 186 7.83 11.79 0.02
CA ALA A 186 8.63 12.87 -0.56
C ALA A 186 9.70 12.33 -1.50
N ARG A 187 9.75 12.88 -2.71
CA ARG A 187 10.69 12.52 -3.78
C ARG A 187 11.39 13.76 -4.34
N GLY A 188 12.62 13.58 -4.83
CA GLY A 188 13.44 14.68 -5.37
C GLY A 188 13.21 14.97 -6.85
N GLY A 189 12.88 13.95 -7.64
CA GLY A 189 12.59 14.08 -9.07
C GLY A 189 11.10 14.04 -9.37
N ALA A 190 10.72 14.62 -10.52
CA ALA A 190 9.43 14.39 -11.16
C ALA A 190 9.42 13.01 -11.85
N TYR A 191 8.26 12.36 -11.95
CA TYR A 191 8.08 11.04 -12.58
C TYR A 191 6.81 11.05 -13.43
N PRO A 192 6.76 11.87 -14.48
CA PRO A 192 5.53 12.04 -15.27
C PRO A 192 5.06 10.73 -15.92
N ALA A 193 3.75 10.64 -16.15
CA ALA A 193 3.07 9.44 -16.65
C ALA A 193 3.57 8.96 -18.03
N ASP A 194 4.18 9.83 -18.82
CA ASP A 194 4.73 9.57 -20.15
C ASP A 194 6.21 9.14 -20.14
N THR A 195 6.77 8.86 -18.95
CA THR A 195 8.16 8.42 -18.81
C THR A 195 8.27 6.94 -18.41
N PRO A 196 9.38 6.25 -18.75
CA PRO A 196 9.64 4.90 -18.23
C PRO A 196 9.66 4.80 -16.70
N MET A 197 9.80 5.94 -16.01
CA MET A 197 9.86 6.04 -14.55
C MET A 197 8.51 6.39 -13.91
N ALA A 198 7.42 6.45 -14.68
CA ALA A 198 6.08 6.80 -14.20
C ALA A 198 5.61 5.96 -13.01
N ALA A 199 6.06 4.70 -12.91
CA ALA A 199 5.75 3.80 -11.80
C ALA A 199 6.25 4.30 -10.43
N TYR A 200 7.14 5.29 -10.40
CA TYR A 200 7.68 5.90 -9.18
C TYR A 200 6.96 7.20 -8.78
N ASP A 201 5.89 7.57 -9.50
CA ASP A 201 4.95 8.62 -9.09
C ASP A 201 3.93 8.07 -8.09
N LEU A 202 4.37 7.93 -6.84
CA LEU A 202 3.57 7.49 -5.68
C LEU A 202 3.00 8.69 -4.91
#